data_AF-A0A938K4Q2-F1
#
_entry.id   AF-A0A938K4Q2-F1
#
_cell.length_a   1.000
_cell.length_b   1.000
_cell.length_c   1.000
_cell.angle_alpha   90.00
_cell.angle_beta   90.00
_cell.angle_gamma   90.00
#
_symmetry.space_group_name_H-M   'P 1'
#
loop_
_entity.id
_entity.type
_entity.pdbx_description
1 polymer ?
#
loop_
_entity_poly.entity_id
_entity_poly.type
_entity_poly.pdbx_seq_one_letter_code
_entity_poly.pdbx_strand_id
1 'polypeptide(L)' 'RLNADGKFPYHELITEFPLDQINEAEKASASGAVIKPVLVMPD' A
#
# COMPACT_ATOMS: atom_id res chain seq x y z
N ARG A 1 -5.19 -19.11 -2.13
CA ARG A 1 -6.32 -18.88 -3.05
C ARG A 1 -7.31 -17.84 -2.54
N LEU A 2 -7.49 -17.66 -1.22
CA LEU A 2 -8.47 -16.71 -0.63
C LEU A 2 -8.54 -15.31 -1.28
N ASN A 3 -7.41 -14.65 -1.60
CA ASN A 3 -7.45 -13.37 -2.33
C ASN A 3 -8.01 -13.54 -3.76
N ALA A 4 -7.48 -14.49 -4.53
CA ALA A 4 -7.98 -14.80 -5.87
C ALA A 4 -9.45 -15.24 -5.89
N ASP A 5 -9.91 -15.87 -4.80
CA ASP A 5 -11.31 -16.29 -4.61
C ASP A 5 -12.19 -15.14 -4.05
N GLY A 6 -11.66 -13.94 -3.85
CA GLY A 6 -12.37 -12.78 -3.31
C GLY A 6 -12.72 -12.84 -1.82
N LYS A 7 -12.22 -13.85 -1.09
CA LYS A 7 -12.53 -14.10 0.33
C LYS A 7 -11.54 -13.45 1.30
N PHE A 8 -10.48 -12.84 0.78
CA PHE A 8 -9.49 -12.12 1.57
C PHE A 8 -9.02 -10.88 0.80
N PRO A 9 -9.78 -9.77 0.87
CA PRO A 9 -9.57 -8.59 0.05
C PRO A 9 -8.46 -7.68 0.61
N TYR A 10 -7.23 -8.19 0.74
CA TYR A 10 -6.13 -7.39 1.30
C TYR A 10 -5.79 -6.15 0.47
N HIS A 11 -6.16 -6.14 -0.81
CA HIS A 11 -5.94 -5.00 -1.70
C HIS A 11 -6.66 -3.73 -1.22
N GLU A 12 -7.73 -3.87 -0.42
CA GLU A 12 -8.42 -2.73 0.20
C GLU A 12 -7.57 -2.00 1.25
N LEU A 13 -6.52 -2.64 1.77
CA LEU A 13 -5.61 -2.04 2.76
C LEU A 13 -4.46 -1.28 2.09
N ILE A 14 -4.32 -1.40 0.76
CA ILE A 14 -3.19 -0.86 0.02
C ILE A 14 -3.44 0.61 -0.27
N THR A 15 -2.42 1.43 -0.02
CA THR A 15 -2.33 2.79 -0.54
C THR A 15 -1.06 2.89 -1.37
N GLU A 16 -1.19 3.31 -2.63
CA GLU A 16 -0.08 3.39 -3.56
C GLU A 16 0.64 4.74 -3.45
N PHE A 17 1.96 4.69 -3.50
CA PHE A 17 2.85 5.85 -3.57
C PHE A 17 3.83 5.64 -4.70
N PRO A 18 4.11 6.64 -5.55
CA PRO A 18 5.22 6.54 -6.48
C PRO A 18 6.56 6.43 -5.73
N LEU A 19 7.56 5.78 -6.34
CA LEU A 19 8.86 5.54 -5.71
C LEU A 19 9.54 6.81 -5.19
N ASP A 20 9.36 7.94 -5.90
CA ASP A 20 9.91 9.25 -5.50
C ASP A 20 9.26 9.84 -4.24
N GLN A 21 8.15 9.27 -3.76
CA GLN A 21 7.45 9.64 -2.53
C GLN A 21 7.66 8.64 -1.38
N ILE A 22 8.74 7.85 -1.41
CA ILE A 22 9.02 6.84 -0.36
C ILE A 22 8.97 7.40 1.07
N ASN A 23 9.49 8.62 1.30
CA ASN A 23 9.49 9.24 2.62
C ASN A 23 8.08 9.59 3.11
N GLU A 24 7.19 10.00 2.20
CA GLU A 24 5.78 10.26 2.56
C GLU A 24 5.04 8.96 2.84
N ALA A 25 5.34 7.89 2.08
CA ALA A 25 4.81 6.56 2.34
C ALA A 25 5.20 6.05 3.75
N GLU A 26 6.47 6.23 4.14
CA GLU A 26 6.94 5.86 5.48
C GLU A 26 6.26 6.67 6.58
N LYS A 27 6.18 8.00 6.41
CA LYS A 27 5.51 8.89 7.36
C LYS A 27 4.03 8.53 7.54
N ALA A 28 3.33 8.25 6.44
CA ALA A 28 1.94 7.83 6.47
C ALA A 28 1.78 6.47 7.19
N SER A 29 2.70 5.54 6.98
CA SER A 29 2.72 4.27 7.71
C SER A 29 2.96 4.45 9.20
N ALA A 30 3.97 5.25 9.56
CA ALA A 30 4.40 5.44 10.94
C ALA A 30 3.35 6.18 11.79
N SER A 31 2.61 7.10 11.17
CA SER A 31 1.49 7.80 11.82
C SER A 31 0.21 6.97 11.90
N GLY A 32 0.14 5.84 11.20
CA GLY A 32 -1.08 5.04 11.06
C GLY A 32 -2.13 5.66 10.12
N ALA A 33 -1.77 6.70 9.35
CA ALA A 33 -2.65 7.32 8.37
C ALA A 33 -2.99 6.37 7.21
N VAL A 34 -2.08 5.44 6.89
CA VAL A 34 -2.32 4.33 5.95
C VAL A 34 -1.96 2.99 6.60
N ILE A 35 -2.65 1.93 6.20
CA ILE A 35 -2.44 0.58 6.75
C ILE A 35 -1.26 -0.10 6.05
N LYS A 36 -1.28 -0.17 4.71
CA LYS A 36 -0.22 -0.80 3.93
C LYS A 36 0.18 0.06 2.74
N PRO A 37 1.24 0.89 2.85
CA PRO A 37 1.78 1.57 1.69
C PRO A 37 2.47 0.57 0.75
N VAL A 38 2.29 0.78 -0.55
CA VAL A 38 2.99 0.07 -1.63
C VAL A 38 3.65 1.09 -2.53
N LEU A 39 4.94 0.90 -2.79
CA LEU A 39 5.70 1.72 -3.74
C LEU A 39 5.48 1.20 -5.16
N VAL A 40 5.06 2.09 -6.05
CA VAL A 40 4.91 1.81 -7.47
C VAL A 40 6.18 2.25 -8.19
N MET A 41 6.74 1.34 -8.99
CA MET A 41 7.96 1.59 -9.74
C MET A 41 7.63 2.45 -10.98
N PRO A 42 8.56 3.31 -11.43
CA PRO A 42 8.42 3.96 -12.73
C PRO A 42 8.42 2.93 -13.85
N ASP A 43 7.77 3.27 -14.97
CA ASP A 43 7.74 2.47 -16.20
C ASP A 43 9.14 2.27 -16.82
#